data_AF-A0A5K7X9E5-F1
#
_entry.id   AF-A0A5K7X9E5-F1
#
_cell.length_a   1.000
_cell.length_b   1.000
_cell.length_c   1.000
_cell.angle_alpha   90.00
_cell.angle_beta   90.00
_cell.angle_gamma   90.00
#
_symmetry.space_group_name_H-M   'P 1'
#
loop_
_entity.id
_entity.type
_entity.pdbx_description
1 polymer ?
#
loop_
_entity_poly.entity_id
_entity_poly.type
_entity_poly.pdbx_seq_one_letter_code
_entity_poly.pdbx_strand_id
1 'polypeptide(L)'
;MNPTDARVLFEYDQLAKRLNHDPQQRLDRLQRYAEVVARRDDLELERVTLLNQLGQHEEALGHLLEREFHPWEGGEGKVSAQYRLSLTQLARRALADEQFEYAIELLNRTKVWPDSLGEGKLAGIQENDIHYLLGCAHRAVGRETAAQPCFERASVGLDEPSAAIYYNDQPPEMIFYQGLAHRALGREYEALQRFNQLIDYGRDHLDDAPEIDFFAVSLPESLMFDDDLSFTNQIHCRYMLALGYLGRRDDEMAERQFARVLALNVNHTGALVHRYLHQAVTRTSR
;
A
#
# COMPACT_ATOMS: atom_id res chain seq x y z
N MET A 1 15.85 -26.49 14.63
CA MET A 1 14.62 -25.69 14.48
C MET A 1 13.56 -26.62 13.91
N ASN A 2 12.34 -26.65 14.46
CA ASN A 2 11.27 -27.51 13.93
C ASN A 2 10.42 -26.70 12.94
N PRO A 3 10.61 -26.86 11.61
CA PRO A 3 9.93 -26.01 10.63
C PRO A 3 8.45 -26.37 10.43
N THR A 4 7.97 -27.45 11.06
CA THR A 4 6.54 -27.80 11.06
C THR A 4 5.77 -27.16 12.22
N ASP A 5 6.46 -26.44 13.10
CA ASP A 5 5.84 -25.59 14.10
C ASP A 5 5.49 -24.24 13.46
N ALA A 6 4.19 -23.97 13.32
CA ALA A 6 3.68 -22.79 12.66
C ALA A 6 4.11 -21.49 13.37
N ARG A 7 4.24 -21.52 14.70
CA ARG A 7 4.73 -20.35 15.43
C ARG A 7 6.17 -20.07 15.02
N VAL A 8 7.06 -21.07 15.11
CA VAL A 8 8.48 -20.92 14.77
C VAL A 8 8.69 -20.45 13.32
N LEU A 9 7.87 -20.93 12.38
CA LEU A 9 7.90 -20.45 10.99
C LEU A 9 7.51 -18.97 10.88
N PHE A 10 6.48 -18.53 11.61
CA PHE A 10 6.06 -17.13 11.67
C PHE A 10 7.16 -16.24 12.25
N GLU A 11 7.72 -16.59 13.42
CA GLU A 11 8.80 -15.79 14.06
C GLU A 11 10.02 -15.67 13.14
N TYR A 12 10.36 -16.76 12.43
CA TYR A 12 11.46 -16.76 11.47
C TYR A 12 11.17 -15.88 10.25
N ASP A 13 9.95 -15.86 9.75
CA ASP A 13 9.59 -15.01 8.63
C ASP A 13 9.58 -13.51 9.01
N GLN A 14 9.07 -13.17 10.19
CA GLN A 14 9.16 -11.82 10.74
C GLN A 14 10.62 -11.38 10.92
N LEU A 15 11.48 -12.25 11.45
CA LEU A 15 12.91 -11.96 11.55
C LEU A 15 13.55 -11.76 10.17
N ALA A 16 13.23 -12.61 9.19
CA ALA A 16 13.76 -12.49 7.83
C ALA A 16 13.34 -11.18 7.16
N LYS A 17 12.10 -10.73 7.37
CA LYS A 17 11.59 -9.42 6.92
C LYS A 17 12.42 -8.28 7.51
N ARG A 18 12.70 -8.30 8.83
CA ARG A 18 13.53 -7.29 9.53
C ARG A 18 14.99 -7.31 9.08
N LEU A 19 15.53 -8.49 8.78
CA LEU A 19 16.86 -8.65 8.18
C LEU A 19 16.89 -8.32 6.67
N ASN A 20 15.81 -7.75 6.15
CA ASN A 20 15.70 -7.28 4.78
C ASN A 20 15.90 -8.38 3.72
N HIS A 21 15.47 -9.61 4.03
CA HIS A 21 15.49 -10.70 3.05
C HIS A 21 14.54 -10.41 1.89
N ASP A 22 14.94 -10.87 0.70
CA ASP A 22 14.19 -10.70 -0.54
C ASP A 22 12.79 -11.33 -0.47
N PRO A 23 11.73 -10.68 -1.02
CA PRO A 23 10.36 -11.20 -0.93
C PRO A 23 10.19 -12.57 -1.60
N GLN A 24 10.87 -12.86 -2.71
CA GLN A 24 10.77 -14.16 -3.37
C GLN A 24 11.35 -15.26 -2.49
N GLN A 25 12.50 -15.02 -1.86
CA GLN A 25 13.10 -15.98 -0.93
C GLN A 25 12.21 -16.27 0.27
N ARG A 26 11.50 -15.24 0.77
CA ARG A 26 10.51 -15.41 1.85
C ARG A 26 9.32 -16.24 1.37
N LEU A 27 8.78 -15.94 0.19
CA LEU A 27 7.64 -16.65 -0.38
C LEU A 27 7.98 -18.13 -0.62
N ASP A 28 9.11 -18.43 -1.25
CA ASP A 28 9.57 -19.80 -1.54
C ASP A 28 9.64 -20.64 -0.26
N ARG A 29 10.06 -20.02 0.85
CA ARG A 29 10.11 -20.67 2.16
C ARG A 29 8.72 -20.96 2.71
N LEU A 30 7.79 -20.00 2.66
CA LEU A 30 6.42 -20.22 3.12
C LEU A 30 5.72 -21.28 2.27
N GLN A 31 5.91 -21.27 0.95
CA GLN A 31 5.35 -22.26 0.03
C GLN A 31 5.88 -23.68 0.29
N ARG A 32 7.15 -23.84 0.69
CA ARG A 32 7.70 -25.15 1.11
C ARG A 32 6.94 -25.77 2.28
N TYR A 33 6.31 -24.95 3.12
CA TYR A 33 5.54 -25.37 4.28
C TYR A 33 4.07 -24.93 4.18
N ALA A 34 3.48 -25.00 2.98
CA ALA A 34 2.11 -24.53 2.73
C ALA A 34 1.06 -25.12 3.68
N GLU A 35 1.16 -26.40 4.05
CA GLU A 35 0.25 -27.03 5.02
C GLU A 35 0.38 -26.47 6.45
N VAL A 36 1.54 -25.90 6.79
CA VAL A 36 1.79 -25.26 8.08
C VAL A 36 1.29 -23.82 8.05
N VAL A 37 1.53 -23.11 6.95
CA VAL A 37 1.03 -21.75 6.68
C VAL A 37 -0.49 -21.71 6.77
N ALA A 38 -1.18 -22.65 6.13
CA ALA A 38 -2.64 -22.70 6.11
C ALA A 38 -3.30 -22.92 7.49
N ARG A 39 -2.53 -23.22 8.55
CA ARG A 39 -3.07 -23.45 9.90
C ARG A 39 -3.33 -22.17 10.68
N ARG A 40 -2.76 -21.04 10.25
CA ARG A 40 -2.84 -19.75 10.97
C ARG A 40 -3.10 -18.61 10.00
N ASP A 41 -3.91 -17.65 10.44
CA ASP A 41 -4.29 -16.49 9.65
C ASP A 41 -3.12 -15.51 9.44
N ASP A 42 -2.23 -15.37 10.42
CA ASP A 42 -1.07 -14.49 10.36
C ASP A 42 0.00 -14.92 9.34
N LEU A 43 0.30 -16.22 9.27
CA LEU A 43 1.17 -16.80 8.24
C LEU A 43 0.56 -16.71 6.84
N GLU A 44 -0.74 -16.98 6.75
CA GLU A 44 -1.45 -16.87 5.47
C GLU A 44 -1.43 -15.42 4.97
N LEU A 45 -1.63 -14.46 5.86
CA LEU A 45 -1.56 -13.04 5.54
C LEU A 45 -0.16 -12.61 5.09
N GLU A 46 0.92 -13.13 5.68
CA GLU A 46 2.28 -12.89 5.19
C GLU A 46 2.48 -13.48 3.78
N ARG A 47 1.95 -14.69 3.51
CA ARG A 47 1.97 -15.27 2.15
C ARG A 47 1.25 -14.36 1.15
N VAL A 48 0.03 -13.93 1.47
CA VAL A 48 -0.75 -13.00 0.62
C VAL A 48 0.00 -11.69 0.39
N THR A 49 0.63 -11.15 1.43
CA THR A 49 1.42 -9.92 1.34
C THR A 49 2.60 -10.08 0.38
N LEU A 50 3.34 -11.19 0.47
CA LEU A 50 4.46 -11.48 -0.42
C LEU A 50 4.02 -11.70 -1.87
N LEU A 51 2.91 -12.40 -2.10
CA LEU A 51 2.30 -12.55 -3.42
C LEU A 51 2.00 -11.17 -4.03
N ASN A 52 1.36 -10.28 -3.26
CA ASN A 52 1.10 -8.91 -3.70
C ASN A 52 2.39 -8.10 -3.96
N GLN A 53 3.43 -8.23 -3.14
CA GLN A 53 4.72 -7.57 -3.37
C GLN A 53 5.41 -8.03 -4.65
N LEU A 54 5.20 -9.28 -5.05
CA LEU A 54 5.76 -9.90 -6.25
C LEU A 54 4.87 -9.72 -7.49
N GLY A 55 3.77 -8.98 -7.37
CA GLY A 55 2.85 -8.73 -8.48
C GLY A 55 1.86 -9.87 -8.78
N GLN A 56 1.82 -10.90 -7.93
CA GLN A 56 0.94 -12.07 -8.05
C GLN A 56 -0.43 -11.78 -7.42
N HIS A 57 -1.08 -10.72 -7.89
CA HIS A 57 -2.29 -10.15 -7.28
C HIS A 57 -3.53 -11.04 -7.41
N GLU A 58 -3.65 -11.77 -8.53
CA GLU A 58 -4.73 -12.73 -8.75
C GLU A 58 -4.67 -13.89 -7.74
N GLU A 59 -3.47 -14.43 -7.51
CA GLU A 59 -3.24 -15.51 -6.54
C GLU A 59 -3.46 -15.02 -5.10
N ALA A 60 -2.94 -13.84 -4.76
CA ALA A 60 -3.19 -13.19 -3.48
C ALA A 60 -4.70 -13.00 -3.22
N LEU A 61 -5.45 -12.55 -4.22
CA LEU A 61 -6.91 -12.38 -4.12
C LEU A 61 -7.64 -13.71 -3.96
N GLY A 62 -7.19 -14.78 -4.64
CA GLY A 62 -7.74 -16.12 -4.48
C GLY A 62 -7.64 -16.59 -3.03
N HIS A 63 -6.44 -16.52 -2.45
CA HIS A 63 -6.21 -16.89 -1.04
C HIS A 63 -7.06 -16.09 -0.05
N LEU A 64 -7.26 -14.79 -0.30
CA LEU A 64 -8.11 -13.93 0.54
C LEU A 64 -9.60 -14.29 0.50
N LEU A 65 -10.07 -14.86 -0.61
CA LEU A 65 -11.49 -15.18 -0.83
C LEU A 65 -11.84 -16.63 -0.50
N GLU A 66 -10.87 -17.54 -0.55
CA GLU A 66 -11.05 -18.96 -0.22
C GLU A 66 -11.04 -19.27 1.28
N ARG A 67 -10.52 -18.34 2.09
CA ARG A 67 -10.35 -18.51 3.53
C ARG A 67 -11.23 -17.56 4.33
N GLU A 68 -11.76 -18.03 5.45
CA GLU A 68 -12.35 -17.18 6.50
C GLU A 68 -11.24 -16.74 7.47
N PHE A 69 -10.94 -15.44 7.46
CA PHE A 69 -10.01 -14.81 8.40
C PHE A 69 -10.74 -14.42 9.69
N HIS A 70 -10.05 -14.55 10.82
CA HIS A 70 -10.58 -14.20 12.14
C HIS A 70 -10.05 -12.82 12.58
N PRO A 71 -10.92 -11.94 13.10
CA PRO A 71 -10.54 -10.56 13.46
C PRO A 71 -9.32 -10.44 14.40
N TRP A 72 -9.09 -11.44 15.25
CA TRP A 72 -8.08 -11.42 16.32
C TRP A 72 -6.74 -12.07 15.92
N GLU A 73 -6.64 -12.69 14.75
CA GLU A 73 -5.44 -13.39 14.27
C GLU A 73 -4.96 -12.78 12.94
N GLY A 74 -4.79 -11.45 12.91
CA GLY A 74 -4.39 -10.70 11.71
C GLY A 74 -5.42 -9.69 11.21
N GLY A 75 -6.56 -9.54 11.90
CA GLY A 75 -7.71 -8.72 11.47
C GLY A 75 -7.71 -7.24 11.90
N GLU A 76 -6.55 -6.60 11.98
CA GLU A 76 -6.42 -5.17 12.34
C GLU A 76 -6.37 -4.27 11.10
N GLY A 77 -7.22 -4.49 10.10
CA GLY A 77 -7.18 -3.75 8.83
C GLY A 77 -6.19 -4.33 7.82
N LYS A 78 -5.39 -5.34 8.20
CA LYS A 78 -4.30 -5.86 7.36
C LYS A 78 -4.84 -6.78 6.26
N VAL A 79 -5.79 -7.64 6.58
CA VAL A 79 -6.46 -8.53 5.59
C VAL A 79 -7.20 -7.68 4.55
N SER A 80 -7.98 -6.70 5.03
CA SER A 80 -8.72 -5.78 4.16
C SER A 80 -7.82 -4.87 3.33
N ALA A 81 -6.66 -4.45 3.86
CA ALA A 81 -5.64 -3.73 3.09
C ALA A 81 -5.07 -4.58 1.94
N GLN A 82 -4.77 -5.87 2.18
CA GLN A 82 -4.30 -6.77 1.12
C GLN A 82 -5.38 -7.02 0.06
N TYR A 83 -6.63 -7.19 0.46
CA TYR A 83 -7.76 -7.33 -0.48
C TYR A 83 -7.91 -6.11 -1.38
N ARG A 84 -7.88 -4.91 -0.78
CA ARG A 84 -7.92 -3.65 -1.54
C ARG A 84 -6.72 -3.51 -2.46
N LEU A 85 -5.52 -3.85 -1.99
CA LEU A 85 -4.31 -3.80 -2.79
C LEU A 85 -4.41 -4.72 -4.01
N SER A 86 -4.78 -5.98 -3.83
CA SER A 86 -4.93 -6.94 -4.93
C SER A 86 -5.88 -6.40 -5.99
N LEU A 87 -7.09 -6.01 -5.61
CA LEU A 87 -8.08 -5.46 -6.55
C LEU A 87 -7.61 -4.18 -7.25
N THR A 88 -6.94 -3.29 -6.52
CA THR A 88 -6.46 -2.01 -7.06
C THR A 88 -5.32 -2.22 -8.06
N GLN A 89 -4.41 -3.16 -7.79
CA GLN A 89 -3.35 -3.48 -8.75
C GLN A 89 -3.86 -4.23 -9.97
N LEU A 90 -4.83 -5.15 -9.80
CA LEU A 90 -5.53 -5.78 -10.92
C LEU A 90 -6.25 -4.75 -11.80
N ALA A 91 -6.92 -3.78 -11.18
CA ALA A 91 -7.58 -2.70 -11.92
C ALA A 91 -6.57 -1.83 -12.67
N ARG A 92 -5.41 -1.55 -12.09
CA ARG A 92 -4.32 -0.82 -12.78
C ARG A 92 -3.80 -1.58 -13.99
N ARG A 93 -3.58 -2.89 -13.85
CA ARG A 93 -3.20 -3.75 -14.97
C ARG A 93 -4.28 -3.71 -16.06
N ALA A 94 -5.55 -3.87 -15.69
CA ALA A 94 -6.67 -3.77 -16.63
C ALA A 94 -6.75 -2.40 -17.31
N LEU A 95 -6.46 -1.29 -16.62
CA LEU A 95 -6.36 0.04 -17.22
C LEU A 95 -5.23 0.13 -18.26
N ALA A 96 -4.06 -0.44 -17.95
CA ALA A 96 -2.92 -0.46 -18.87
C ALA A 96 -3.18 -1.33 -20.10
N ASP A 97 -3.94 -2.43 -19.93
CA ASP A 97 -4.36 -3.35 -20.99
C ASP A 97 -5.65 -2.88 -21.71
N GLU A 98 -6.08 -1.63 -21.49
CA GLU A 98 -7.28 -1.00 -22.06
C GLU A 98 -8.61 -1.74 -21.76
N GLN A 99 -8.62 -2.61 -20.75
CA GLN A 99 -9.80 -3.31 -20.24
C GLN A 99 -10.56 -2.46 -19.22
N PHE A 100 -11.01 -1.28 -19.64
CA PHE A 100 -11.52 -0.24 -18.74
C PHE A 100 -12.78 -0.65 -17.96
N GLU A 101 -13.71 -1.39 -18.56
CA GLU A 101 -14.91 -1.87 -17.85
C GLU A 101 -14.57 -2.87 -16.76
N TYR A 102 -13.60 -3.76 -17.03
CA TYR A 102 -13.12 -4.71 -16.04
C TYR A 102 -12.39 -4.00 -14.89
N ALA A 103 -11.61 -2.95 -15.19
CA ALA A 103 -11.03 -2.10 -14.17
C ALA A 103 -12.11 -1.43 -13.29
N ILE A 104 -13.20 -0.93 -13.88
CA ILE A 104 -14.34 -0.36 -13.13
C ILE A 104 -14.99 -1.42 -12.22
N GLU A 105 -15.19 -2.65 -12.72
CA GLU A 105 -15.72 -3.75 -11.92
C GLU A 105 -14.84 -4.04 -10.70
N LEU A 106 -13.53 -4.24 -10.92
CA LEU A 106 -12.55 -4.49 -9.86
C LEU A 106 -12.51 -3.38 -8.81
N LEU A 107 -12.53 -2.12 -9.23
CA LEU A 107 -12.53 -0.96 -8.33
C LEU A 107 -13.85 -0.79 -7.58
N ASN A 108 -14.97 -1.25 -8.13
CA ASN A 108 -16.23 -1.24 -7.40
C ASN A 108 -16.28 -2.36 -6.35
N ARG A 109 -15.60 -3.49 -6.57
CA ARG A 109 -15.49 -4.58 -5.60
C ARG A 109 -14.77 -4.16 -4.31
N THR A 110 -13.87 -3.18 -4.34
CA THR A 110 -13.20 -2.65 -3.12
C THR A 110 -14.17 -1.94 -2.17
N LYS A 111 -15.36 -1.55 -2.66
CA LYS A 111 -16.39 -0.85 -1.87
C LYS A 111 -17.13 -1.80 -0.92
N VAL A 112 -17.10 -3.10 -1.18
CA VAL A 112 -17.78 -4.13 -0.39
C VAL A 112 -16.74 -5.13 0.10
N TRP A 113 -16.67 -5.30 1.42
CA TRP A 113 -15.77 -6.26 2.05
C TRP A 113 -16.53 -7.57 2.25
N PRO A 114 -16.08 -8.69 1.67
CA PRO A 114 -16.71 -9.98 1.91
C PRO A 114 -16.51 -10.41 3.37
N ASP A 115 -17.47 -11.16 3.91
CA ASP A 115 -17.44 -11.66 5.30
C ASP A 115 -16.18 -12.50 5.57
N SER A 116 -15.61 -13.12 4.52
CA SER A 116 -14.37 -13.90 4.58
C SER A 116 -13.17 -13.12 5.10
N LEU A 117 -13.16 -11.78 5.00
CA LEU A 117 -12.04 -10.97 5.51
C LEU A 117 -12.02 -10.87 7.04
N GLY A 118 -13.10 -11.25 7.73
CA GLY A 118 -13.17 -11.16 9.20
C GLY A 118 -13.29 -9.73 9.73
N GLU A 119 -13.47 -8.73 8.86
CA GLU A 119 -13.48 -7.31 9.20
C GLU A 119 -14.60 -6.55 8.47
N GLY A 120 -15.20 -5.58 9.15
CA GLY A 120 -16.17 -4.65 8.56
C GLY A 120 -15.50 -3.37 8.07
N LYS A 121 -15.98 -2.82 6.95
CA LYS A 121 -15.47 -1.56 6.42
C LYS A 121 -15.80 -0.40 7.35
N LEU A 122 -14.76 0.31 7.81
CA LEU A 122 -14.93 1.50 8.65
C LEU A 122 -15.58 2.65 7.88
N ALA A 123 -16.56 3.30 8.51
CA ALA A 123 -17.17 4.50 7.97
C ALA A 123 -16.16 5.66 7.94
N GLY A 124 -16.02 6.31 6.79
CA GLY A 124 -15.11 7.46 6.63
C GLY A 124 -13.68 7.12 6.27
N ILE A 125 -13.35 5.86 5.97
CA ILE A 125 -12.04 5.50 5.42
C ILE A 125 -11.76 6.27 4.13
N GLN A 126 -10.58 6.87 4.03
CA GLN A 126 -10.15 7.57 2.82
C GLN A 126 -9.67 6.55 1.77
N GLU A 127 -10.11 6.76 0.54
CA GLU A 127 -9.92 5.83 -0.59
C GLU A 127 -9.60 6.63 -1.87
N ASN A 128 -8.73 7.63 -1.72
CA ASN A 128 -8.36 8.56 -2.78
C ASN A 128 -7.79 7.83 -4.00
N ASP A 129 -7.02 6.77 -3.76
CA ASP A 129 -6.46 5.88 -4.78
C ASP A 129 -7.55 5.21 -5.64
N ILE A 130 -8.56 4.60 -5.01
CA ILE A 130 -9.68 3.92 -5.67
C ILE A 130 -10.53 4.92 -6.45
N HIS A 131 -10.84 6.07 -5.84
CA HIS A 131 -11.63 7.11 -6.47
C HIS A 131 -10.91 7.74 -7.67
N TYR A 132 -9.60 7.97 -7.55
CA TYR A 132 -8.78 8.47 -8.66
C TYR A 132 -8.78 7.48 -9.84
N LEU A 133 -8.54 6.19 -9.57
CA LEU A 133 -8.53 5.17 -10.62
C LEU A 133 -9.90 4.97 -11.27
N LEU A 134 -11.00 5.06 -10.51
CA LEU A 134 -12.36 5.04 -11.06
C LEU A 134 -12.57 6.22 -12.02
N GLY A 135 -12.10 7.41 -11.63
CA GLY A 135 -12.12 8.59 -12.49
C GLY A 135 -11.36 8.35 -13.79
N CYS A 136 -10.14 7.80 -13.71
CA CYS A 136 -9.34 7.44 -14.89
C CYS A 136 -10.07 6.43 -15.79
N ALA A 137 -10.64 5.37 -15.21
CA ALA A 137 -11.35 4.33 -15.97
C ALA A 137 -12.61 4.88 -16.66
N HIS A 138 -13.41 5.68 -15.96
CA HIS A 138 -14.60 6.33 -16.53
C HIS A 138 -14.24 7.30 -17.66
N ARG A 139 -13.19 8.11 -17.47
CA ARG A 139 -12.70 9.01 -18.51
C ARG A 139 -12.23 8.26 -19.74
N ALA A 140 -11.52 7.14 -19.57
CA ALA A 140 -11.02 6.33 -20.68
C ALA A 140 -12.14 5.73 -21.56
N VAL A 141 -13.30 5.42 -20.99
CA VAL A 141 -14.50 4.98 -21.74
C VAL A 141 -15.40 6.14 -22.22
N GLY A 142 -14.94 7.39 -22.10
CA GLY A 142 -15.68 8.59 -22.53
C GLY A 142 -16.81 9.03 -21.60
N ARG A 143 -16.88 8.51 -20.37
CA ARG A 143 -17.91 8.85 -19.37
C ARG A 143 -17.46 9.99 -18.46
N GLU A 144 -17.22 11.18 -19.03
CA GLU A 144 -16.68 12.31 -18.26
C GLU A 144 -17.58 12.74 -17.10
N THR A 145 -18.91 12.67 -17.29
CA THR A 145 -19.90 12.97 -16.23
C THR A 145 -19.81 12.03 -15.02
N ALA A 146 -19.31 10.80 -15.21
CA ALA A 146 -19.05 9.86 -14.12
C ALA A 146 -17.62 10.00 -13.57
N ALA A 147 -16.66 10.42 -14.41
CA ALA A 147 -15.26 10.60 -14.00
C ALA A 147 -15.08 11.79 -13.04
N GLN A 148 -15.71 12.93 -13.36
CA GLN A 148 -15.58 14.16 -12.58
C GLN A 148 -15.90 13.99 -11.07
N PRO A 149 -17.06 13.42 -10.66
CA PRO A 149 -17.33 13.23 -9.23
C PRO A 149 -16.36 12.26 -8.56
N CYS A 150 -15.78 11.30 -9.29
CA CYS A 150 -14.75 10.41 -8.76
C CYS A 150 -13.47 11.20 -8.44
N PHE A 151 -13.02 12.08 -9.33
CA PHE A 151 -11.86 12.94 -9.06
C PHE A 151 -12.12 13.95 -7.95
N GLU A 152 -13.31 14.56 -7.90
CA GLU A 152 -13.67 15.47 -6.79
C GLU A 152 -13.55 14.75 -5.45
N ARG A 153 -14.09 13.53 -5.36
CA ARG A 153 -14.02 12.72 -4.14
C ARG A 153 -12.59 12.26 -3.82
N ALA A 154 -11.78 11.95 -4.84
CA ALA A 154 -10.36 11.64 -4.66
C ALA A 154 -9.50 12.84 -4.25
N SER A 155 -9.98 14.07 -4.44
CA SER A 155 -9.25 15.29 -4.05
C SER A 155 -9.45 15.70 -2.58
N VAL A 156 -10.42 15.08 -1.89
CA VAL A 156 -10.74 15.39 -0.50
C VAL A 156 -10.06 14.40 0.45
N GLY A 157 -9.46 14.90 1.53
CA GLY A 157 -8.88 14.11 2.61
C GLY A 157 -8.07 15.00 3.55
N LEU A 158 -7.10 14.43 4.29
CA LEU A 158 -6.24 15.25 5.15
C LEU A 158 -5.38 16.21 4.32
N ASP A 159 -5.25 17.44 4.82
CA ASP A 159 -4.43 18.48 4.21
C ASP A 159 -2.94 18.36 4.57
N GLU A 160 -2.60 17.76 5.70
CA GLU A 160 -1.25 17.65 6.22
C GLU A 160 -0.82 16.18 6.36
N PRO A 161 0.40 15.81 5.91
CA PRO A 161 0.96 14.50 6.20
C PRO A 161 1.16 14.30 7.70
N SER A 162 0.96 13.07 8.17
CA SER A 162 1.25 12.68 9.55
C SER A 162 2.38 11.65 9.61
N ALA A 163 2.99 11.52 10.78
CA ALA A 163 3.84 10.37 11.05
C ALA A 163 2.99 9.11 10.94
N ALA A 164 3.56 8.00 10.47
CA ALA A 164 2.87 6.71 10.43
C ALA A 164 3.21 5.93 11.71
N ILE A 165 2.69 6.40 12.85
CA ILE A 165 2.96 5.80 14.17
C ILE A 165 1.84 4.83 14.56
N TYR A 166 0.62 5.07 14.09
CA TYR A 166 -0.57 4.30 14.43
C TYR A 166 -1.16 3.61 13.19
N TYR A 167 -1.77 2.43 13.39
CA TYR A 167 -2.31 1.65 12.26
C TYR A 167 -3.48 2.34 11.53
N ASN A 168 -4.11 3.33 12.17
CA ASN A 168 -5.21 4.12 11.63
C ASN A 168 -4.75 5.45 11.02
N ASP A 169 -3.44 5.76 11.05
CA ASP A 169 -2.91 6.94 10.37
C ASP A 169 -3.11 6.81 8.86
N GLN A 170 -3.43 7.92 8.20
CA GLN A 170 -3.67 7.87 6.76
C GLN A 170 -2.35 7.65 6.01
N PRO A 171 -2.29 6.65 5.12
CA PRO A 171 -1.09 6.42 4.33
C PRO A 171 -0.75 7.64 3.46
N PRO A 172 0.53 8.02 3.34
CA PRO A 172 0.95 9.22 2.61
C PRO A 172 0.59 9.18 1.12
N GLU A 173 0.41 7.99 0.54
CA GLU A 173 -0.08 7.86 -0.82
C GLU A 173 -1.48 8.47 -1.04
N MET A 174 -2.31 8.60 0.00
CA MET A 174 -3.62 9.26 -0.15
C MET A 174 -3.46 10.73 -0.56
N ILE A 175 -2.47 11.43 0.00
CA ILE A 175 -2.12 12.81 -0.38
C ILE A 175 -1.57 12.85 -1.82
N PHE A 176 -0.78 11.85 -2.21
CA PHE A 176 -0.33 11.71 -3.59
C PHE A 176 -1.51 11.57 -4.57
N TYR A 177 -2.50 10.72 -4.25
CA TYR A 177 -3.70 10.56 -5.07
C TYR A 177 -4.61 11.79 -5.08
N GLN A 178 -4.68 12.57 -3.99
CA GLN A 178 -5.33 13.89 -4.00
C GLN A 178 -4.68 14.80 -5.03
N GLY A 179 -3.35 14.89 -5.04
CA GLY A 179 -2.61 15.70 -6.01
C GLY A 179 -2.88 15.25 -7.46
N LEU A 180 -2.89 13.94 -7.71
CA LEU A 180 -3.24 13.40 -9.02
C LEU A 180 -4.69 13.71 -9.43
N ALA A 181 -5.63 13.67 -8.48
CA ALA A 181 -7.02 14.00 -8.71
C ALA A 181 -7.22 15.49 -9.03
N HIS A 182 -6.57 16.39 -8.28
CA HIS A 182 -6.54 17.83 -8.60
C HIS A 182 -6.02 18.08 -10.01
N ARG A 183 -4.90 17.45 -10.39
CA ARG A 183 -4.38 17.54 -11.75
C ARG A 183 -5.36 17.02 -12.80
N ALA A 184 -6.05 15.91 -12.53
CA ALA A 184 -7.06 15.36 -13.43
C ALA A 184 -8.29 16.27 -13.59
N LEU A 185 -8.54 17.18 -12.64
CA LEU A 185 -9.57 18.23 -12.68
C LEU A 185 -9.07 19.56 -13.28
N GLY A 186 -7.80 19.64 -13.70
CA GLY A 186 -7.18 20.87 -14.21
C GLY A 186 -6.73 21.87 -13.13
N ARG A 187 -6.71 21.44 -11.86
CA ARG A 187 -6.33 22.24 -10.68
C ARG A 187 -4.84 22.05 -10.36
N GLU A 188 -3.97 22.55 -11.25
CA GLU A 188 -2.53 22.25 -11.15
C GLU A 188 -1.86 22.90 -9.93
N TYR A 189 -2.33 24.07 -9.49
CA TYR A 189 -1.79 24.73 -8.29
C TYR A 189 -2.01 23.87 -7.04
N GLU A 190 -3.24 23.39 -6.84
CA GLU A 190 -3.61 22.50 -5.75
C GLU A 190 -2.89 21.15 -5.84
N ALA A 191 -2.69 20.62 -7.04
CA ALA A 191 -1.91 19.40 -7.24
C ALA A 191 -0.46 19.58 -6.76
N LEU A 192 0.21 20.66 -7.18
CA LEU A 192 1.59 20.96 -6.77
C LEU A 192 1.69 21.22 -5.27
N GLN A 193 0.68 21.84 -4.66
CA GLN A 193 0.63 22.02 -3.20
C GLN A 193 0.70 20.68 -2.47
N ARG A 194 -0.12 19.68 -2.86
CA ARG A 194 -0.10 18.34 -2.25
C ARG A 194 1.24 17.64 -2.37
N PHE A 195 1.86 17.73 -3.55
CA PHE A 195 3.16 17.11 -3.78
C PHE A 195 4.29 17.80 -3.01
N ASN A 196 4.26 19.13 -2.88
CA ASN A 196 5.23 19.86 -2.08
C ASN A 196 5.06 19.57 -0.58
N GLN A 197 3.83 19.45 -0.08
CA GLN A 197 3.58 19.05 1.33
C GLN A 197 4.26 17.71 1.68
N LEU A 198 4.19 16.71 0.79
CA LEU A 198 4.91 15.44 0.97
C LEU A 198 6.44 15.63 0.98
N ILE A 199 6.96 16.50 0.12
CA ILE A 199 8.40 16.77 0.04
C ILE A 199 8.89 17.50 1.29
N ASP A 200 8.17 18.53 1.71
CA ASP A 200 8.53 19.38 2.84
C ASP A 200 8.51 18.55 4.13
N TYR A 201 7.42 17.79 4.38
CA TYR A 201 7.34 16.89 5.52
C TYR A 201 8.50 15.87 5.53
N GLY A 202 8.73 15.19 4.40
CA GLY A 202 9.78 14.19 4.31
C GLY A 202 11.20 14.74 4.45
N ARG A 203 11.42 16.05 4.26
CA ARG A 203 12.70 16.72 4.52
C ARG A 203 12.84 17.13 5.97
N ASP A 204 11.80 17.76 6.50
CA ASP A 204 11.82 18.37 7.84
C ASP A 204 11.89 17.30 8.94
N HIS A 205 11.27 16.14 8.71
CA HIS A 205 11.16 15.07 9.70
C HIS A 205 12.11 13.88 9.46
N LEU A 206 13.01 13.95 8.46
CA LEU A 206 13.83 12.79 8.05
C LEU A 206 14.72 12.25 9.18
N ASP A 207 15.27 13.16 9.99
CA ASP A 207 16.23 12.85 11.05
C ASP A 207 15.58 12.89 12.44
N ASP A 208 14.24 12.97 12.51
CA ASP A 208 13.51 12.92 13.77
C ASP A 208 13.60 11.54 14.42
N ALA A 209 13.65 11.54 15.75
CA ALA A 209 13.62 10.34 16.59
C ALA A 209 12.26 10.28 17.33
N PRO A 210 11.20 9.79 16.69
CA PRO A 210 9.88 9.74 17.32
C PRO A 210 9.88 8.77 18.51
N GLU A 211 9.13 9.14 19.54
CA GLU A 211 8.90 8.33 20.74
C GLU A 211 7.44 7.87 20.77
N ILE A 212 7.21 6.63 21.21
CA ILE A 212 5.87 6.11 21.45
C ILE A 212 5.40 6.57 22.84
N ASP A 213 4.20 7.14 22.93
CA ASP A 213 3.56 7.40 24.22
C ASP A 213 3.37 6.08 24.98
N PHE A 214 3.79 6.05 26.24
CA PHE A 214 3.67 4.91 27.14
C PHE A 214 2.24 4.34 27.23
N PHE A 215 1.21 5.15 26.98
CA PHE A 215 -0.20 4.74 26.99
C PHE A 215 -0.79 4.44 25.60
N ALA A 216 0.01 4.41 24.54
CA ALA A 216 -0.46 4.13 23.19
C ALA A 216 -1.02 2.69 23.08
N VAL A 217 -2.31 2.59 22.76
CA VAL A 217 -3.03 1.31 22.56
C VAL A 217 -3.25 0.97 21.08
N SER A 218 -2.75 1.80 20.17
CA SER A 218 -2.97 1.72 18.71
C SER A 218 -1.68 1.50 17.92
N LEU A 219 -0.69 0.83 18.52
CA LEU A 219 0.54 0.47 17.81
C LEU A 219 0.25 -0.60 16.75
N PRO A 220 0.86 -0.51 15.54
CA PRO A 220 0.60 -1.44 14.43
C PRO A 220 1.01 -2.91 14.68
N GLU A 221 1.87 -3.15 15.67
CA GLU A 221 2.40 -4.48 16.00
C GLU A 221 2.31 -4.75 17.50
N SER A 222 1.77 -5.92 17.86
CA SER A 222 2.11 -6.59 19.13
C SER A 222 3.56 -7.04 19.00
N LEU A 223 4.49 -6.27 19.57
CA LEU A 223 5.92 -6.36 19.27
C LEU A 223 6.47 -7.74 19.68
N MET A 224 6.68 -8.62 18.69
CA MET A 224 7.56 -9.78 18.84
C MET A 224 9.04 -9.35 18.95
N PHE A 225 9.37 -8.22 18.33
CA PHE A 225 10.69 -7.59 18.33
C PHE A 225 10.53 -6.08 18.55
N ASP A 226 11.45 -5.45 19.26
CA ASP A 226 11.45 -3.99 19.43
C ASP A 226 11.76 -3.28 18.10
N ASP A 227 10.99 -2.23 17.79
CA ASP A 227 11.18 -1.38 16.61
C ASP A 227 12.19 -0.25 16.84
N ASP A 228 13.05 -0.03 15.85
CA ASP A 228 13.84 1.20 15.76
C ASP A 228 12.97 2.27 15.07
N LEU A 229 12.30 3.08 15.89
CA LEU A 229 11.37 4.11 15.42
C LEU A 229 12.05 5.17 14.55
N SER A 230 13.33 5.47 14.81
CA SER A 230 14.10 6.42 14.00
C SER A 230 14.37 5.83 12.61
N PHE A 231 14.70 4.53 12.54
CA PHE A 231 14.87 3.83 11.26
C PHE A 231 13.56 3.74 10.47
N THR A 232 12.45 3.40 11.12
CA THR A 232 11.12 3.35 10.48
C THR A 232 10.70 4.73 9.97
N ASN A 233 10.92 5.79 10.76
CA ASN A 233 10.63 7.16 10.36
C ASN A 233 11.45 7.59 9.13
N GLN A 234 12.75 7.26 9.08
CA GLN A 234 13.58 7.54 7.92
C GLN A 234 13.04 6.89 6.63
N ILE A 235 12.56 5.64 6.72
CA ILE A 235 11.96 4.94 5.58
C ILE A 235 10.67 5.65 5.15
N HIS A 236 9.80 5.98 6.11
CA HIS A 236 8.53 6.67 5.88
C HIS A 236 8.72 8.04 5.22
N CYS A 237 9.59 8.88 5.77
CA CYS A 237 9.92 10.19 5.22
C CYS A 237 10.49 10.08 3.80
N ARG A 238 11.39 9.12 3.53
CA ARG A 238 11.90 8.88 2.17
C ARG A 238 10.83 8.43 1.20
N TYR A 239 9.87 7.63 1.64
CA TYR A 239 8.74 7.24 0.81
C TYR A 239 7.84 8.44 0.49
N MET A 240 7.58 9.35 1.43
CA MET A 240 6.90 10.61 1.16
C MET A 240 7.65 11.48 0.14
N LEU A 241 8.97 11.63 0.30
CA LEU A 241 9.80 12.33 -0.69
C LEU A 241 9.62 11.73 -2.09
N ALA A 242 9.68 10.39 -2.20
CA ALA A 242 9.54 9.68 -3.46
C ALA A 242 8.17 9.95 -4.12
N LEU A 243 7.09 9.89 -3.35
CA LEU A 243 5.73 10.18 -3.82
C LEU A 243 5.57 11.65 -4.28
N GLY A 244 6.10 12.60 -3.51
CA GLY A 244 6.05 14.01 -3.86
C GLY A 244 6.82 14.34 -5.13
N TYR A 245 8.06 13.83 -5.29
CA TYR A 245 8.82 13.99 -6.53
C TYR A 245 8.14 13.31 -7.71
N LEU A 246 7.57 12.11 -7.52
CA LEU A 246 6.81 11.41 -8.55
C LEU A 246 5.61 12.25 -9.01
N GLY A 247 4.87 12.85 -8.08
CA GLY A 247 3.75 13.74 -8.39
C GLY A 247 4.16 14.99 -9.16
N ARG A 248 5.35 15.53 -8.88
CA ARG A 248 5.94 16.65 -9.61
C ARG A 248 6.54 16.26 -10.97
N ARG A 249 6.57 14.96 -11.31
CA ARG A 249 7.26 14.42 -12.49
C ARG A 249 8.78 14.70 -12.46
N ASP A 250 9.35 14.75 -11.26
CA ASP A 250 10.80 14.76 -11.06
C ASP A 250 11.28 13.31 -10.94
N ASP A 251 11.36 12.66 -12.09
CA ASP A 251 11.59 11.22 -12.23
C ASP A 251 12.93 10.78 -11.61
N GLU A 252 13.97 11.61 -11.74
CA GLU A 252 15.30 11.34 -11.19
C GLU A 252 15.27 11.30 -9.67
N MET A 253 14.67 12.32 -9.04
CA MET A 253 14.58 12.36 -7.57
C MET A 253 13.62 11.30 -7.02
N ALA A 254 12.51 11.05 -7.71
CA ALA A 254 11.57 9.98 -7.34
C ALA A 254 12.26 8.61 -7.31
N GLU A 255 12.96 8.24 -8.39
CA GLU A 255 13.67 6.97 -8.47
C GLU A 255 14.77 6.86 -7.41
N ARG A 256 15.53 7.95 -7.18
CA ARG A 256 16.56 7.98 -6.15
C ARG A 256 16.00 7.68 -4.75
N GLN A 257 14.86 8.27 -4.40
CA GLN A 257 14.24 8.05 -3.09
C GLN A 257 13.60 6.67 -2.99
N PHE A 258 12.89 6.19 -4.02
CA PHE A 258 12.35 4.82 -4.03
C PHE A 258 13.47 3.77 -3.93
N ALA A 259 14.58 3.94 -4.64
CA ALA A 259 15.73 3.06 -4.55
C ALA A 259 16.33 3.05 -3.14
N ARG A 260 16.37 4.22 -2.46
CA ARG A 260 16.83 4.29 -1.07
C ARG A 260 15.88 3.60 -0.10
N VAL A 261 14.57 3.77 -0.27
CA VAL A 261 13.56 3.05 0.52
C VAL A 261 13.75 1.54 0.36
N LEU A 262 13.83 1.04 -0.86
CA LEU A 262 13.95 -0.40 -1.14
C LEU A 262 15.31 -0.99 -0.77
N ALA A 263 16.37 -0.18 -0.70
CA ALA A 263 17.65 -0.60 -0.15
C ALA A 263 17.60 -0.81 1.38
N LEU A 264 16.77 -0.02 2.08
CA LEU A 264 16.58 -0.13 3.54
C LEU A 264 15.51 -1.17 3.90
N ASN A 265 14.47 -1.27 3.08
CA ASN A 265 13.35 -2.20 3.23
C ASN A 265 12.85 -2.66 1.85
N VAL A 266 13.38 -3.79 1.38
CA VAL A 266 13.00 -4.44 0.11
C VAL A 266 11.56 -4.94 0.13
N ASN A 267 10.99 -5.14 1.32
CA ASN A 267 9.60 -5.57 1.54
C ASN A 267 8.63 -4.36 1.68
N HIS A 268 9.04 -3.15 1.31
CA HIS A 268 8.17 -1.97 1.41
C HIS A 268 7.14 -1.94 0.26
N THR A 269 5.95 -2.45 0.50
CA THR A 269 4.86 -2.58 -0.49
C THR A 269 4.54 -1.28 -1.22
N GLY A 270 4.39 -0.15 -0.51
CA GLY A 270 4.09 1.14 -1.13
C GLY A 270 5.14 1.60 -2.15
N ALA A 271 6.42 1.51 -1.80
CA ALA A 271 7.54 1.81 -2.68
C ALA A 271 7.64 0.85 -3.87
N LEU A 272 7.41 -0.46 -3.68
CA LEU A 272 7.37 -1.44 -4.78
C LEU A 272 6.30 -1.06 -5.81
N VAL A 273 5.08 -0.79 -5.34
CA VAL A 273 3.93 -0.41 -6.18
C VAL A 273 4.21 0.89 -6.92
N HIS A 274 4.54 1.97 -6.21
CA HIS A 274 4.64 3.30 -6.83
C HIS A 274 5.90 3.48 -7.67
N ARG A 275 7.01 2.79 -7.35
CA ARG A 275 8.19 2.75 -8.23
C ARG A 275 7.92 1.98 -9.52
N TYR A 276 7.15 0.89 -9.48
CA TYR A 276 6.73 0.19 -10.69
C TYR A 276 5.91 1.12 -11.60
N LEU A 277 4.99 1.91 -11.04
CA LEU A 277 4.22 2.92 -11.79
C LEU A 277 5.14 3.93 -12.48
N HIS A 278 6.13 4.47 -11.74
CA HIS A 278 7.10 5.41 -12.27
C HIS A 278 7.88 4.83 -13.48
N GLN A 279 8.33 3.58 -13.37
CA GLN A 279 9.08 2.90 -14.43
C GLN A 279 8.23 2.57 -15.66
N ALA A 280 6.94 2.24 -15.48
CA ALA A 280 6.03 1.97 -16.58
C ALA A 280 5.78 3.22 -17.44
N VAL A 281 5.62 4.39 -16.82
CA VAL A 281 5.40 5.67 -17.53
C VAL A 281 6.65 6.13 -18.29
N THR A 282 7.83 6.03 -17.66
CA THR A 282 9.10 6.48 -18.25
C THR A 282 9.54 5.61 -19.44
N ARG A 283 9.22 4.31 -19.46
CA ARG A 283 9.50 3.42 -20.59
C ARG A 283 8.65 3.71 -21.82
N THR A 284 7.42 4.17 -21.66
CA THR A 284 6.51 4.51 -22.76
C THR A 284 6.82 5.87 -23.39
N SER A 285 7.63 6.70 -22.71
CA SER A 285 8.00 8.06 -23.16
C SER A 285 9.38 8.12 -23.86
N ARG A 286 10.04 6.97 -24.05
CA ARG A 286 11.32 6.81 -24.77
C ARG A 286 11.11 6.04 -26.05
#